data_AF-A0A8S8Z8D4-F1
#
_entry.id   AF-A0A8S8Z8D4-F1
#
_cell.length_a   1.000
_cell.length_b   1.000
_cell.length_c   1.000
_cell.angle_alpha   90.00
_cell.angle_beta   90.00
_cell.angle_gamma   90.00
#
_symmetry.space_group_name_H-M   'P 1'
#
loop_
_entity.id
_entity.type
_entity.pdbx_description
1 polymer ?
#
loop_
_entity_poly.entity_id
_entity_poly.type
_entity_poly.pdbx_seq_one_letter_code
_entity_poly.pdbx_strand_id
1 'polypeptide(L)' 'MFPVAGLERDEGIRSGSTMESLGDLAAVFTEDGQVTAGNSRQVSDGASAVLIASEEAAEEHGLPVWPA' A
#
# COMPACT_ATOMS: atom_id res chain seq x y z
N MET A 1 -2.60 7.58 10.31
CA MET A 1 -3.65 6.61 9.93
C MET A 1 -4.78 6.78 10.94
N PHE A 2 -5.98 7.10 10.48
CA PHE A 2 -7.14 7.16 11.37
C PHE A 2 -7.72 5.74 11.43
N PRO A 3 -7.91 5.13 12.61
CA PRO A 3 -8.48 3.80 12.69
C PRO A 3 -9.91 3.85 12.16
N VAL A 4 -10.19 3.03 11.14
CA VAL A 4 -11.54 2.86 10.58
C VAL A 4 -11.99 1.45 10.92
N ALA A 5 -13.11 1.32 11.61
CA ALA A 5 -13.67 0.02 12.04
C ALA A 5 -12.68 -0.91 12.77
N GLY A 6 -11.69 -0.35 13.48
CA GLY A 6 -10.66 -1.12 14.18
C GLY A 6 -9.56 -1.70 13.28
N LEU A 7 -9.52 -1.32 12.00
CA LEU A 7 -8.40 -1.65 11.12
C LEU A 7 -7.23 -0.70 11.37
N GLU A 8 -6.11 -1.27 11.81
CA GLU A 8 -4.91 -0.53 12.23
C GLU A 8 -3.64 -0.94 11.47
N ARG A 9 -3.74 -1.94 10.58
CA ARG A 9 -2.59 -2.49 9.84
C ARG A 9 -3.01 -2.95 8.45
N ASP A 10 -2.06 -2.87 7.52
CA ASP A 10 -2.19 -3.44 6.18
C ASP A 10 -2.44 -4.97 6.24
N GLU A 11 -3.55 -5.39 5.66
CA GLU A 11 -4.01 -6.78 5.69
C GLU A 11 -3.24 -7.68 4.72
N GLY A 12 -2.62 -7.12 3.69
CA GLY A 12 -2.00 -7.85 2.58
C GLY A 12 -0.63 -8.46 2.89
N ILE A 13 -0.03 -8.14 4.04
CA ILE A 13 1.30 -8.63 4.42
C ILE A 13 1.25 -10.14 4.71
N ARG A 14 2.12 -10.90 4.05
CA ARG A 14 2.28 -12.35 4.24
C ARG A 14 3.73 -12.64 4.65
N SER A 15 4.02 -12.62 5.95
CA SER A 15 5.39 -12.78 6.48
C SER A 15 5.99 -14.16 6.25
N GLY A 16 5.15 -15.17 5.99
CA GLY A 16 5.57 -16.55 5.73
C GLY A 16 5.90 -16.86 4.26
N SER A 17 5.87 -15.89 3.35
CA SER A 17 6.17 -16.14 1.93
C SER A 17 7.61 -16.63 1.74
N THR A 18 7.78 -17.72 0.99
CA THR A 18 9.08 -18.29 0.61
C THR A 18 9.23 -18.37 -0.90
N MET A 19 10.47 -18.48 -1.39
CA MET A 19 10.73 -18.64 -2.82
C MET A 19 10.05 -19.90 -3.40
N GLU A 20 10.01 -20.99 -2.61
CA GLU A 20 9.30 -22.22 -2.97
C GLU A 20 7.80 -21.95 -3.15
N SER A 21 7.14 -21.40 -2.11
CA SER A 21 5.71 -21.10 -2.18
C SER A 21 5.31 -20.11 -3.27
N LEU A 22 6.21 -19.19 -3.64
CA LEU A 22 5.98 -18.22 -4.71
C LEU A 22 6.21 -18.83 -6.09
N GLY A 23 7.17 -19.75 -6.21
CA GLY A 23 7.48 -20.46 -7.45
C GLY A 23 6.38 -21.44 -7.87
N ASP A 24 5.62 -21.96 -6.91
CA ASP A 24 4.50 -22.88 -7.15
C ASP A 24 3.21 -22.19 -7.66
N LEU A 25 3.18 -20.85 -7.72
CA LEU A 25 2.01 -20.11 -8.15
C LEU A 25 1.86 -20.12 -9.69
N ALA A 26 0.66 -20.43 -10.18
CA ALA A 26 0.36 -20.43 -11.60
C ALA A 26 0.44 -19.01 -12.22
N ALA A 27 0.90 -18.95 -13.46
CA ALA A 27 0.86 -17.74 -14.26
C ALA A 27 -0.60 -17.38 -14.62
N VAL A 28 -0.95 -16.10 -14.52
CA VAL A 28 -2.37 -15.66 -14.56
C VAL A 28 -2.79 -15.10 -15.92
N PHE A 29 -1.84 -14.68 -16.76
CA PHE A 29 -2.14 -14.04 -18.05
C PHE A 29 -1.84 -14.91 -19.28
N THR A 30 -0.80 -15.73 -19.20
CA THR A 30 -0.36 -16.63 -20.29
C THR A 30 0.18 -17.92 -19.68
N GLU A 31 0.00 -19.04 -20.37
CA GLU A 31 0.39 -20.39 -19.88
C GLU A 31 1.88 -20.46 -19.51
N ASP A 32 2.77 -19.97 -20.37
CA ASP A 32 4.22 -19.86 -20.11
C ASP A 32 4.63 -18.47 -19.56
N GLY A 33 3.70 -17.78 -18.91
CA GLY A 33 3.92 -16.44 -18.36
C GLY A 33 4.75 -16.42 -17.08
N GLN A 34 5.23 -15.23 -16.73
CA GLN A 34 5.98 -15.01 -15.47
C GLN A 34 5.16 -14.29 -14.39
N VAL A 35 3.98 -13.76 -14.72
CA VAL A 35 3.19 -12.97 -13.77
C VAL A 35 2.22 -13.89 -13.02
N THR A 36 2.36 -13.91 -11.70
CA THR A 36 1.57 -14.71 -10.77
C THR A 36 0.87 -13.79 -9.77
N ALA A 37 -0.07 -14.34 -8.99
CA ALA A 37 -0.68 -13.58 -7.90
C ALA A 37 0.34 -13.13 -6.83
N GLY A 38 1.44 -13.87 -6.66
CA GLY A 38 2.44 -13.60 -5.62
C GLY A 38 3.46 -12.52 -5.98
N ASN A 39 3.66 -12.24 -7.27
CA ASN A 39 4.58 -11.19 -7.73
C ASN A 39 3.87 -9.95 -8.30
N SER A 40 2.55 -9.89 -8.13
CA SER A 40 1.71 -8.76 -8.54
C SER A 40 1.12 -8.06 -7.32
N ARG A 41 0.45 -6.91 -7.57
CA ARG A 41 -0.26 -6.20 -6.52
C ARG A 41 -1.58 -6.90 -6.22
N GLN A 42 -1.93 -6.99 -4.94
CA GLN A 42 -3.28 -7.37 -4.52
C GLN A 42 -4.26 -6.28 -4.92
N VAL A 43 -5.51 -6.67 -5.16
CA VAL A 43 -6.62 -5.72 -5.13
C VAL A 43 -6.84 -5.37 -3.66
N SER A 44 -6.81 -4.08 -3.35
CA SER A 44 -6.94 -3.56 -1.99
C SER A 44 -7.97 -2.45 -1.96
N ASP A 45 -8.76 -2.42 -0.89
CA ASP A 45 -9.72 -1.35 -0.62
C ASP A 45 -9.12 -0.38 0.40
N GLY A 46 -9.12 0.91 0.09
CA GLY A 46 -8.54 1.93 0.96
C GLY A 46 -8.68 3.35 0.42
N ALA A 47 -8.38 4.33 1.28
CA ALA A 47 -8.41 5.75 0.93
C ALA A 47 -7.22 6.50 1.54
N SER A 48 -6.77 7.56 0.87
CA SER A 48 -5.73 8.46 1.35
C SER A 48 -6.04 9.90 0.92
N ALA A 49 -5.48 10.88 1.65
CA ALA A 49 -5.60 12.29 1.34
C ALA A 49 -4.25 12.99 1.60
N VAL A 50 -3.96 14.03 0.80
CA VAL A 50 -2.81 14.91 0.98
C VAL A 50 -3.32 16.35 0.97
N LEU A 51 -2.93 17.12 1.98
CA LEU A 51 -3.17 18.56 2.02
C LEU A 51 -1.95 19.28 1.48
N ILE A 52 -2.14 20.12 0.47
CA ILE A 52 -1.09 20.96 -0.11
C ILE A 52 -1.47 22.42 0.12
N ALA A 53 -0.52 23.20 0.63
CA ALA A 53 -0.64 24.62 0.87
C ALA A 53 0.72 25.30 0.65
N SER A 54 0.75 26.63 0.54
CA SER A 54 2.01 27.38 0.62
C SER A 54 2.57 27.32 2.05
N GLU A 55 3.87 27.54 2.20
CA GLU A 55 4.50 27.67 3.52
C GLU A 55 3.87 28.83 4.32
N GLU A 56 3.61 29.97 3.67
CA GLU A 56 2.93 31.12 4.29
C GLU A 56 1.55 30.76 4.86
N ALA A 57 0.73 30.01 4.10
CA ALA A 57 -0.58 29.58 4.58
C ALA A 57 -0.46 28.55 5.72
N ALA A 58 0.56 27.68 5.67
CA ALA A 58 0.84 26.76 6.76
C ALA A 58 1.24 27.53 8.03
N GLU A 59 2.10 28.54 7.93
CA GLU A 59 2.49 29.42 9.04
C GLU A 59 1.32 30.21 9.60
N GLU A 60 0.51 30.85 8.75
CA GLU A 60 -0.69 31.61 9.13
C GLU A 60 -1.67 30.73 9.92
N HIS A 61 -1.83 29.47 9.51
CA HIS A 61 -2.72 28.51 10.15
C HIS A 61 -2.04 27.66 11.24
N GLY A 62 -0.77 27.90 11.56
CA GLY A 62 -0.01 27.15 12.57
C GLY A 62 0.12 25.65 12.26
N LEU A 63 0.11 25.27 10.98
CA LEU A 63 0.23 23.90 10.52
C LEU A 63 1.71 23.53 10.29
N PRO A 64 2.12 22.29 10.61
CA PRO A 64 3.46 21.82 10.33
C PRO A 64 3.69 21.60 8.83
N VAL A 65 4.90 21.90 8.36
CA VAL A 65 5.34 21.60 6.99
C VAL A 65 6.12 20.28 7.00
N TRP A 66 5.60 19.26 6.32
CA TRP A 66 6.30 17.97 6.16
C TRP A 66 7.59 18.16 5.33
N PRO A 67 8.75 17.57 5.68
CA PRO A 67 8.96 16.43 6.59
C PRO A 67 9.48 16.81 7.99
N ALA A 68 9.24 18.05 8.45
CA ALA A 68 9.81 18.57 9.70
C ALA A 68 9.60 17.65 10.92
#